data_AF-A0A954HVR9-F1
#
_entry.id   AF-A0A954HVR9-F1
#
_cell.length_a   1.000
_cell.length_b   1.000
_cell.length_c   1.000
_cell.angle_alpha   90.00
_cell.angle_beta   90.00
_cell.angle_gamma   90.00
#
_symmetry.space_group_name_H-M   'P 1'
#
loop_
_entity.id
_entity.type
_entity.pdbx_description
1 polymer ?
#
loop_
_entity_poly.entity_id
_entity_poly.type
_entity_poly.pdbx_seq_one_letter_code
_entity_poly.pdbx_strand_id
1 'polypeptide(L)'
;KKTGTWGEGTGLKGYVGFGYLYAGNNSGAACTWEFDTPSAGTWDVRIAYQPHENRGQTVPVTVTTPQGSREERINMQVAAPLEHGFISVGRVVLQKGDRVKVTIGTSNAGGNAHADSVQIVPAN
;
A
#
# COMPACT_ATOMS: atom_id res chain seq x y z
N LYS A 1 7.40 8.82 -0.15
CA LYS A 1 8.87 8.67 -0.30
C LYS A 1 9.16 7.36 -1.04
N LYS A 2 9.99 7.40 -2.09
CA LYS A 2 10.48 6.21 -2.81
C LYS A 2 11.93 5.91 -2.38
N THR A 3 12.28 4.63 -2.30
CA THR A 3 13.67 4.14 -2.21
C THR A 3 13.87 2.99 -3.20
N GLY A 4 15.08 2.85 -3.74
CA GLY A 4 15.35 1.92 -4.83
C GLY A 4 14.74 2.37 -6.17
N THR A 5 14.89 1.53 -7.18
CA THR A 5 14.38 1.81 -8.54
C THR A 5 12.93 1.39 -8.67
N TRP A 6 12.09 2.34 -9.09
CA TRP A 6 10.69 2.11 -9.45
C TRP A 6 10.48 2.51 -10.91
N GLY A 7 9.80 1.66 -11.67
CA GLY A 7 9.23 2.03 -12.96
C GLY A 7 7.91 2.77 -12.76
N GLU A 8 7.52 3.57 -13.76
CA GLU A 8 6.24 4.27 -13.79
C GLU A 8 5.37 3.70 -14.91
N GLY A 9 4.07 3.56 -14.66
CA GLY A 9 3.15 2.95 -15.61
C GLY A 9 1.80 3.67 -15.66
N THR A 10 1.19 3.67 -16.84
CA THR A 10 -0.14 4.25 -17.12
C THR A 10 -1.04 3.30 -17.92
N GLY A 11 -0.56 2.08 -18.16
CA GLY A 11 -1.23 1.08 -19.01
C GLY A 11 -2.41 0.39 -18.32
N LEU A 12 -2.27 0.02 -17.04
CA LEU A 12 -3.39 -0.47 -16.24
C LEU A 12 -4.24 0.70 -15.76
N LYS A 13 -5.47 0.84 -16.29
CA LYS A 13 -6.38 1.94 -15.92
C LYS A 13 -6.99 1.73 -14.55
N GLY A 14 -7.53 2.80 -13.97
CA GLY A 14 -8.10 2.80 -12.62
C GLY A 14 -7.12 3.23 -11.52
N TYR A 15 -5.93 3.73 -11.88
CA TYR A 15 -5.00 4.34 -10.92
C TYR A 15 -5.51 5.71 -10.44
N VAL A 16 -5.00 6.15 -9.30
CA VAL A 16 -5.28 7.48 -8.74
C VAL A 16 -4.29 8.50 -9.28
N GLY A 17 -4.79 9.67 -9.70
CA GLY A 17 -3.97 10.74 -10.24
C GLY A 17 -3.46 10.44 -11.65
N PHE A 18 -2.15 10.31 -11.83
CA PHE A 18 -1.51 10.33 -13.16
C PHE A 18 -0.91 8.99 -13.60
N GLY A 19 -0.72 8.05 -12.69
CA GLY A 19 -0.15 6.73 -12.99
C GLY A 19 0.18 5.97 -11.71
N TYR A 20 0.88 4.84 -11.86
CA TYR A 20 1.32 4.01 -10.76
C TYR A 20 2.82 3.70 -10.84
N LEU A 21 3.36 3.22 -9.73
CA LEU A 21 4.72 2.74 -9.63
C LEU A 21 4.74 1.21 -9.61
N TYR A 22 5.82 0.63 -10.15
CA TYR A 22 6.07 -0.79 -10.00
C TYR A 22 7.55 -1.11 -9.81
N ALA A 23 7.84 -2.17 -9.08
CA ALA A 23 9.19 -2.65 -8.85
C ALA A 23 9.23 -4.18 -8.78
N GLY A 24 10.31 -4.76 -9.28
CA GLY A 24 10.48 -6.22 -9.33
C GLY A 24 10.71 -6.85 -7.97
N ASN A 25 10.42 -8.15 -7.89
CA ASN A 25 10.68 -8.99 -6.72
C ASN A 25 12.14 -8.85 -6.25
N ASN A 26 12.34 -8.77 -4.93
CA ASN A 26 13.66 -8.68 -4.29
C ASN A 26 14.58 -7.56 -4.81
N SER A 27 14.03 -6.50 -5.41
CA SER A 27 14.80 -5.36 -5.90
C SER A 27 15.33 -4.41 -4.82
N GLY A 28 14.95 -4.63 -3.54
CA GLY A 28 15.26 -3.72 -2.44
C GLY A 28 14.49 -2.39 -2.49
N ALA A 29 13.51 -2.26 -3.39
CA ALA A 29 12.72 -1.05 -3.52
C ALA A 29 11.61 -0.97 -2.47
N ALA A 30 11.29 0.25 -2.04
CA ALA A 30 10.17 0.53 -1.14
C ALA A 30 9.49 1.85 -1.50
N CYS A 31 8.17 1.92 -1.31
CA CYS A 31 7.39 3.14 -1.45
C CYS A 31 6.60 3.36 -0.15
N THR A 32 6.87 4.48 0.52
CA THR A 32 6.31 4.82 1.83
C THR A 32 5.44 6.08 1.75
N TRP A 33 4.24 6.01 2.27
CA TRP A 33 3.35 7.15 2.51
C TRP A 33 3.31 7.44 4.01
N GLU A 34 3.24 8.72 4.38
CA GLU A 34 3.12 9.16 5.77
C GLU A 34 1.87 10.05 5.92
N PHE A 35 1.16 9.89 7.03
CA PHE A 35 -0.06 10.62 7.35
C PHE A 35 -0.11 10.94 8.84
N ASP A 36 -0.45 12.18 9.19
CA ASP A 36 -0.68 12.60 10.56
C ASP A 36 -2.18 12.56 10.86
N THR A 37 -2.56 11.84 11.91
CA THR A 37 -3.96 11.53 12.18
C THR A 37 -4.73 12.77 12.69
N PRO A 38 -5.85 13.17 12.07
CA PRO A 38 -6.52 14.43 12.41
C PRO A 38 -7.32 14.35 13.72
N SER A 39 -7.75 13.16 14.12
CA SER A 39 -8.56 12.92 15.32
C SER A 39 -8.34 11.51 15.87
N ALA A 40 -8.61 11.33 17.16
CA ALA A 40 -8.61 10.00 17.75
C ALA A 40 -9.74 9.14 17.17
N GLY A 41 -9.50 7.84 17.02
CA GLY A 41 -10.49 6.89 16.52
C GLY A 41 -9.88 5.62 15.93
N THR A 42 -10.74 4.75 15.43
CA THR A 42 -10.32 3.59 14.62
C THR A 42 -10.31 3.98 13.15
N TRP A 43 -9.24 3.64 12.47
CA TRP A 43 -9.01 3.98 11.07
C TRP A 43 -8.70 2.71 10.27
N ASP A 44 -9.35 2.56 9.12
CA ASP A 44 -9.06 1.52 8.14
C ASP A 44 -7.98 2.03 7.18
N VAL A 45 -6.86 1.30 7.12
CA VAL A 45 -5.73 1.61 6.25
C VAL A 45 -5.88 0.81 4.97
N ARG A 46 -5.87 1.49 3.83
CA ARG A 46 -6.10 0.90 2.51
C ARG A 46 -4.98 1.26 1.54
N ILE A 47 -4.71 0.36 0.62
CA ILE A 47 -3.81 0.60 -0.51
C ILE A 47 -4.54 0.35 -1.82
N ALA A 48 -4.20 1.09 -2.86
CA ALA A 48 -4.68 0.85 -4.22
C ALA A 48 -3.64 0.13 -5.06
N TYR A 49 -4.09 -0.82 -5.87
CA TYR A 49 -3.30 -1.44 -6.92
C TYR A 49 -4.20 -1.97 -8.05
N GLN A 50 -3.63 -2.18 -9.22
CA GLN A 50 -4.31 -2.84 -10.33
C GLN A 50 -3.78 -4.27 -10.54
N PRO A 51 -4.68 -5.28 -10.62
CA PRO A 51 -4.29 -6.66 -10.78
C PRO A 51 -3.69 -6.92 -12.17
N HIS A 52 -2.68 -7.78 -12.22
CA HIS A 52 -2.10 -8.26 -13.48
C HIS A 52 -1.31 -9.55 -13.22
N GLU A 53 -1.16 -10.43 -14.21
CA GLU A 53 -0.50 -11.74 -14.05
C GLU A 53 0.98 -11.63 -13.61
N ASN A 54 1.65 -10.55 -13.98
CA ASN A 54 3.05 -10.29 -13.58
C ASN A 54 3.21 -9.67 -12.17
N ARG A 55 2.10 -9.47 -11.44
CA ARG A 55 2.14 -8.92 -10.08
C ARG A 55 2.59 -9.97 -9.07
N GLY A 56 3.14 -9.48 -7.96
CA GLY A 56 3.54 -10.31 -6.85
C GLY A 56 2.37 -10.95 -6.14
N GLN A 57 2.51 -12.23 -5.80
CA GLN A 57 1.51 -13.00 -5.04
C GLN A 57 1.60 -12.78 -3.52
N THR A 58 2.71 -12.22 -3.06
CA THR A 58 3.04 -12.08 -1.63
C THR A 58 3.68 -10.73 -1.34
N VAL A 59 3.22 -9.66 -1.99
CA VAL A 59 3.78 -8.30 -1.86
C VAL A 59 3.64 -7.82 -0.41
N PRO A 60 4.75 -7.49 0.28
CA PRO A 60 4.69 -7.05 1.67
C PRO A 60 4.20 -5.59 1.76
N VAL A 61 3.24 -5.38 2.66
CA VAL A 61 2.70 -4.07 3.02
C VAL A 61 2.82 -3.89 4.52
N THR A 62 3.66 -2.96 4.94
CA THR A 62 3.90 -2.67 6.36
C THR A 62 3.13 -1.42 6.78
N VAL A 63 2.34 -1.52 7.84
CA VAL A 63 1.69 -0.39 8.52
C VAL A 63 2.41 -0.17 9.84
N THR A 64 3.04 0.99 9.99
CA THR A 64 3.72 1.42 11.21
C THR A 64 2.94 2.56 11.87
N THR A 65 2.74 2.43 13.17
CA THR A 65 2.04 3.36 14.06
C THR A 65 2.89 3.59 15.32
N PRO A 66 2.57 4.56 16.18
CA PRO A 66 3.24 4.70 17.47
C PRO A 66 3.14 3.46 18.38
N GLN A 67 2.09 2.65 18.20
CA GLN A 67 1.83 1.44 18.97
C GLN A 67 2.62 0.22 18.46
N GLY A 68 3.16 0.28 17.24
CA GLY A 68 3.94 -0.80 16.64
C GLY A 68 3.78 -0.90 15.12
N SER A 69 4.42 -1.92 14.55
CA SER A 69 4.35 -2.22 13.12
C SER A 69 3.73 -3.59 12.87
N ARG A 70 2.92 -3.69 11.81
CA ARG A 70 2.43 -4.97 11.27
C ARG A 70 2.72 -5.06 9.79
N GLU A 71 2.95 -6.27 9.31
CA GLU A 71 3.12 -6.56 7.88
C GLU A 71 2.00 -7.50 7.43
N GLU A 72 1.38 -7.16 6.30
CA GLU A 72 0.45 -8.00 5.56
C GLU A 72 1.06 -8.38 4.21
N ARG A 73 0.78 -9.60 3.74
CA ARG A 73 1.22 -10.05 2.41
C ARG A 73 0.04 -10.12 1.45
N ILE A 74 0.12 -9.34 0.38
CA ILE A 74 -0.98 -9.14 -0.55
C ILE A 74 -0.69 -9.83 -1.87
N ASN A 75 -1.65 -10.65 -2.32
CA ASN A 75 -1.65 -11.16 -3.68
C ASN A 75 -2.21 -10.10 -4.64
N MET A 76 -1.31 -9.39 -5.31
CA MET A 76 -1.66 -8.34 -6.25
C MET A 76 -2.03 -8.85 -7.65
N GLN A 77 -2.12 -10.17 -7.86
CA GLN A 77 -2.72 -10.74 -9.08
C GLN A 77 -4.24 -10.77 -9.01
N VAL A 78 -4.80 -10.75 -7.80
CA VAL A 78 -6.25 -10.77 -7.56
C VAL A 78 -6.75 -9.33 -7.51
N ALA A 79 -7.95 -9.08 -8.04
CA ALA A 79 -8.55 -7.75 -7.95
C ALA A 79 -8.74 -7.32 -6.49
N ALA A 80 -8.36 -6.09 -6.19
CA ALA A 80 -8.63 -5.50 -4.90
C ALA A 80 -10.16 -5.40 -4.69
N PRO A 81 -10.69 -5.83 -3.53
CA PRO A 81 -12.13 -6.08 -3.38
C PRO A 81 -12.97 -4.82 -3.14
N LEU A 82 -12.35 -3.67 -2.84
CA LEU A 82 -13.06 -2.40 -2.64
C LEU A 82 -13.07 -1.58 -3.92
N GLU A 83 -13.97 -0.60 -3.97
CA GLU A 83 -14.06 0.34 -5.09
C GLU A 83 -12.71 1.00 -5.40
N HIS A 84 -12.52 1.37 -6.67
CA HIS A 84 -11.32 2.06 -7.14
C HIS A 84 -10.00 1.31 -6.92
N GLY A 85 -10.05 -0.03 -6.84
CA GLY A 85 -8.85 -0.85 -6.71
C GLY A 85 -8.25 -0.84 -5.32
N PHE A 86 -9.02 -0.49 -4.28
CA PHE A 86 -8.56 -0.51 -2.91
C PHE A 86 -8.70 -1.88 -2.24
N ILE A 87 -7.77 -2.19 -1.34
CA ILE A 87 -7.87 -3.28 -0.35
C ILE A 87 -7.59 -2.72 1.04
N SER A 88 -8.28 -3.23 2.06
CA SER A 88 -7.92 -2.98 3.46
C SER A 88 -6.71 -3.82 3.85
N VAL A 89 -5.72 -3.17 4.46
CA VAL A 89 -4.54 -3.81 5.10
C VAL A 89 -4.66 -3.75 6.63
N GLY A 90 -5.90 -3.64 7.10
CA GLY A 90 -6.28 -3.72 8.50
C GLY A 90 -6.63 -2.38 9.14
N ARG A 91 -7.21 -2.47 10.33
CA ARG A 91 -7.64 -1.32 11.14
C ARG A 91 -6.64 -1.00 12.24
N VAL A 92 -6.47 0.27 12.57
CA VAL A 92 -5.58 0.77 13.64
C VAL A 92 -6.36 1.72 14.54
N VAL A 93 -6.04 1.71 15.83
CA VAL A 93 -6.54 2.72 16.78
C VAL A 93 -5.47 3.79 16.91
N LEU A 94 -5.84 5.04 16.67
CA LEU A 94 -4.93 6.17 16.61
C LEU A 94 -5.42 7.31 17.48
N GLN A 95 -4.48 8.12 17.97
CA GLN A 95 -4.75 9.41 18.60
C GLN A 95 -4.56 10.56 17.61
N LYS A 96 -5.10 11.73 17.93
CA LYS A 96 -4.83 12.96 17.17
C LYS A 96 -3.32 13.24 17.17
N GLY A 97 -2.74 13.43 15.99
CA GLY A 97 -1.32 13.68 15.78
C GLY A 97 -0.47 12.42 15.66
N ASP A 98 -1.03 11.22 15.85
CA ASP A 98 -0.28 9.98 15.61
C ASP A 98 0.14 9.92 14.14
N ARG A 99 1.42 9.64 13.90
CA ARG A 99 1.95 9.44 12.55
C ARG A 99 1.83 7.99 12.12
N VAL A 100 1.11 7.77 11.03
CA VAL A 100 1.00 6.47 10.35
C VAL A 100 1.93 6.44 9.17
N LYS A 101 2.65 5.33 9.00
CA LYS A 101 3.43 5.05 7.79
C LYS A 101 2.93 3.78 7.14
N VAL A 102 2.69 3.84 5.84
CA VAL A 102 2.32 2.68 5.02
C VAL A 102 3.43 2.47 4.01
N THR A 103 4.03 1.28 3.99
CA THR A 103 5.14 0.96 3.09
C THR A 103 4.81 -0.27 2.25
N ILE A 104 4.87 -0.12 0.93
CA ILE A 104 4.86 -1.25 -0.01
C ILE A 104 6.31 -1.57 -0.35
N GLY A 105 6.73 -2.80 -0.07
CA GLY A 105 8.08 -3.30 -0.34
C GLY A 105 8.13 -4.34 -1.43
N THR A 106 9.33 -4.83 -1.73
CA THR A 106 9.55 -5.87 -2.75
C THR A 106 10.17 -7.16 -2.19
N SER A 107 10.38 -7.27 -0.88
CA SER A 107 10.99 -8.45 -0.26
C SER A 107 10.07 -9.67 -0.39
N ASN A 108 10.54 -10.71 -1.06
CA ASN A 108 9.81 -11.95 -1.35
C ASN A 108 8.39 -11.69 -1.88
N ALA A 109 8.24 -10.68 -2.73
CA ALA A 109 6.97 -10.26 -3.30
C ALA A 109 6.37 -11.29 -4.28
N GLY A 110 7.19 -12.18 -4.84
CA GLY A 110 6.71 -13.22 -5.76
C GLY A 110 6.27 -12.69 -7.14
N GLY A 111 6.78 -11.52 -7.53
CA GLY A 111 6.45 -10.82 -8.79
C GLY A 111 6.62 -9.31 -8.64
N ASN A 112 6.02 -8.52 -9.53
CA ASN A 112 6.09 -7.06 -9.44
C ASN A 112 5.17 -6.51 -8.34
N ALA A 113 5.73 -5.73 -7.42
CA ALA A 113 4.94 -4.88 -6.55
C ALA A 113 4.30 -3.75 -7.37
N HIS A 114 3.06 -3.39 -7.04
CA HIS A 114 2.34 -2.24 -7.60
C HIS A 114 2.05 -1.26 -6.47
N ALA A 115 2.41 0.00 -6.67
CA ALA A 115 2.24 1.08 -5.71
C ALA A 115 1.54 2.24 -6.40
N ASP A 116 0.24 2.41 -6.14
CA ASP A 116 -0.57 3.51 -6.67
C ASP A 116 -0.83 4.55 -5.59
N SER A 117 -1.76 4.27 -4.67
CA SER A 117 -2.16 5.19 -3.63
C SER A 117 -2.46 4.53 -2.29
N VAL A 118 -2.56 5.36 -1.24
CA VAL A 118 -2.93 4.95 0.11
C VAL A 118 -4.11 5.82 0.55
N GLN A 119 -5.10 5.19 1.17
CA GLN A 119 -6.24 5.87 1.77
C GLN A 119 -6.36 5.42 3.23
N ILE A 120 -6.54 6.38 4.14
CA ILE A 120 -6.81 6.11 5.56
C ILE A 120 -8.16 6.73 5.87
N VAL A 121 -9.15 5.90 6.24
CA VAL A 121 -10.54 6.34 6.45
C VAL A 121 -11.04 5.95 7.84
N PRO A 122 -11.95 6.72 8.45
CA PRO A 122 -12.58 6.31 9.71
C PRO A 122 -13.27 4.96 9.56
N ALA A 123 -13.09 4.10 10.55
CA ALA A 123 -13.73 2.79 10.64
C ALA A 123 -14.61 2.78 11.90
N ASN A 124 -15.89 3.10 11.71
CA ASN A 124 -16.88 3.04 12.78
C ASN A 124 -17.22 1.59 13.14
#